data_AF-A0A820N5U2-F1
#
_entry.id   AF-A0A820N5U2-F1
#
_cell.length_a   1.000
_cell.length_b   1.000
_cell.length_c   1.000
_cell.angle_alpha   90.00
_cell.angle_beta   90.00
_cell.angle_gamma   90.00
#
_symmetry.space_group_name_H-M   'P 1'
#
loop_
_entity.id
_entity.type
_entity.pdbx_description
1 polymer ?
#
loop_
_entity_poly.entity_id
_entity_poly.type
_entity_poly.pdbx_seq_one_letter_code
_entity_poly.pdbx_strand_id
1 'polypeptide(L)'
;HISASTFIGFLFENYIDFYSLINDAAQVCDYLSLSEYILNDWETRLQLLTISSSIACRAVRLCNSMAINRGFKPMRKPQENDVKSRAQKNRTLLSVNKLYYGCSEEEYFTTMLPYQACLLKMSHSSLISKI
;
A
#
# COMPACT_ATOMS: atom_id res chain seq x y z
N HIS A 1 9.61 18.60 -9.39
CA HIS A 1 10.46 17.66 -8.63
C HIS A 1 9.58 16.56 -8.06
N ILE A 2 9.92 15.28 -8.26
CA ILE A 2 9.16 14.15 -7.68
C ILE A 2 9.78 13.80 -6.32
N SER A 3 8.99 13.59 -5.27
CA SER A 3 9.53 13.16 -3.97
C SER A 3 10.02 11.72 -4.02
N ALA A 4 11.00 11.35 -3.19
CA ALA A 4 11.49 9.97 -3.09
C ALA A 4 10.36 8.98 -2.77
N SER A 5 9.45 9.35 -1.87
CA SER A 5 8.25 8.54 -1.55
C SER A 5 7.36 8.31 -2.77
N THR A 6 7.11 9.35 -3.56
CA THR A 6 6.30 9.23 -4.78
C THR A 6 7.00 8.35 -5.82
N PHE A 7 8.30 8.54 -5.99
CA PHE A 7 9.12 7.76 -6.91
C PHE A 7 9.14 6.26 -6.54
N ILE A 8 9.36 5.95 -5.26
CA ILE A 8 9.33 4.56 -4.76
C ILE A 8 7.94 3.96 -4.92
N GLY A 9 6.87 4.71 -4.63
CA GLY A 9 5.50 4.27 -4.89
C GLY A 9 5.25 3.93 -6.37
N PHE A 10 5.86 4.66 -7.31
CA PHE A 10 5.79 4.31 -8.74
C PHE A 10 6.49 3.00 -9.05
N LEU A 11 7.63 2.71 -8.42
CA LEU A 11 8.30 1.43 -8.57
C LEU A 11 7.43 0.29 -7.99
N PHE A 12 6.89 0.49 -6.79
CA PHE A 12 6.01 -0.47 -6.11
C PHE A 12 4.73 -0.81 -6.89
N GLU A 13 4.10 0.18 -7.51
CA GLU A 13 2.88 -0.06 -8.29
C GLU A 13 3.16 -0.87 -9.57
N ASN A 14 4.38 -0.81 -10.11
CA ASN A 14 4.68 -1.30 -11.45
C ASN A 14 5.69 -2.46 -11.48
N TYR A 15 6.39 -2.79 -10.39
CA TYR A 15 7.51 -3.75 -10.44
C TYR A 15 7.10 -5.13 -10.95
N ILE A 16 5.95 -5.66 -10.52
CA ILE A 16 5.47 -7.02 -10.85
C ILE A 16 5.48 -7.28 -12.36
N ASP A 17 5.14 -6.27 -13.15
CA ASP A 17 5.05 -6.36 -14.60
C ASP A 17 6.39 -6.60 -15.31
N PHE A 18 7.52 -6.37 -14.61
CA PHE A 18 8.87 -6.51 -15.14
C PHE A 18 9.55 -7.84 -14.77
N TYR A 19 8.95 -8.64 -13.89
CA TYR A 19 9.49 -9.93 -13.48
C TYR A 19 8.82 -11.09 -14.20
N SER A 20 9.60 -12.14 -14.45
CA SER A 20 9.12 -13.41 -15.01
C SER A 20 9.07 -14.51 -13.95
N LEU A 21 9.97 -14.45 -12.95
CA LEU A 21 10.05 -15.40 -11.85
C LEU A 21 9.43 -14.77 -10.61
N ILE A 22 8.59 -15.55 -9.90
CA ILE A 22 7.96 -15.09 -8.66
C ILE A 22 8.97 -14.84 -7.54
N ASN A 23 10.06 -15.61 -7.50
CA ASN A 23 11.12 -15.45 -6.50
C ASN A 23 11.84 -14.11 -6.66
N ASP A 24 12.15 -13.71 -7.90
CA ASP A 24 12.74 -12.40 -8.19
C ASP A 24 11.79 -11.27 -7.78
N ALA A 25 10.49 -11.41 -8.07
CA ALA A 25 9.48 -10.42 -7.68
C ALA A 25 9.35 -10.31 -6.15
N ALA A 26 9.38 -11.44 -5.43
CA ALA A 26 9.34 -11.46 -3.97
C ALA A 26 10.57 -10.76 -3.37
N GLN A 27 11.76 -11.04 -3.90
CA GLN A 27 13.00 -10.40 -3.43
C GLN A 27 12.97 -8.87 -3.62
N VAL A 28 12.41 -8.40 -4.74
CA VAL A 28 12.26 -6.95 -5.01
C VAL A 28 11.27 -6.33 -4.04
N CYS A 29 10.17 -7.03 -3.77
CA CYS A 29 9.17 -6.59 -2.80
C CYS A 29 9.83 -6.33 -1.44
N ASP A 30 10.68 -7.23 -0.95
CA ASP A 30 11.37 -7.08 0.33
C ASP A 30 12.24 -5.80 0.37
N TYR A 31 13.02 -5.54 -0.69
CA TYR A 31 13.86 -4.34 -0.76
C TYR A 31 13.08 -3.04 -0.95
N LEU A 32 12.00 -3.08 -1.74
CA LEU A 32 11.12 -1.93 -1.89
C LEU A 32 10.44 -1.63 -0.54
N SER A 33 9.99 -2.65 0.19
CA SER A 33 9.38 -2.52 1.53
C SER A 33 10.37 -1.95 2.54
N LEU A 34 11.63 -2.40 2.49
CA LEU A 34 12.71 -1.82 3.28
C LEU A 34 12.92 -0.32 2.95
N SER A 35 12.86 0.04 1.67
CA SER A 35 13.03 1.42 1.21
C SER A 35 11.90 2.33 1.71
N GLU A 36 10.66 1.84 1.69
CA GLU A 36 9.50 2.54 2.28
C GLU A 36 9.57 2.63 3.79
N TYR A 37 9.97 1.55 4.47
CA TYR A 37 10.15 1.54 5.92
C TYR A 37 11.15 2.62 6.36
N ILE A 38 12.30 2.70 5.69
CA ILE A 38 13.33 3.73 5.92
C ILE A 38 12.77 5.14 5.71
N LEU A 39 11.92 5.35 4.69
CA LEU A 39 11.32 6.67 4.46
C LEU A 39 10.20 7.03 5.43
N ASN A 40 9.50 6.04 5.97
CA ASN A 40 8.42 6.26 6.92
C ASN A 40 8.96 6.69 8.29
N ASP A 41 10.19 6.30 8.66
CA ASP A 41 10.87 6.82 9.84
C ASP A 41 11.15 8.33 9.70
N TRP A 42 10.52 9.13 10.55
CA TRP A 42 10.54 10.59 10.46
C TRP A 42 11.85 11.19 10.97
N GLU A 43 12.54 10.52 11.91
CA GLU A 43 13.78 11.01 12.53
C GLU A 43 14.94 10.97 11.54
N THR A 44 15.00 9.93 10.72
CA THR A 44 16.11 9.68 9.79
C THR A 44 15.80 10.03 8.34
N ARG A 45 14.53 10.39 8.03
CA ARG A 45 14.02 10.63 6.66
C ARG A 45 14.92 11.51 5.79
N LEU A 46 15.35 12.67 6.29
CA LEU A 46 16.13 13.62 5.49
C LEU A 46 17.53 13.09 5.15
N GLN A 47 18.12 12.28 6.04
CA GLN A 47 19.45 11.70 5.85
C GLN A 47 19.40 10.45 4.96
N LEU A 48 18.32 9.65 5.06
CA LEU A 48 18.19 8.37 4.37
C LEU A 48 17.39 8.45 3.05
N LEU A 49 16.95 9.64 2.63
CA LEU A 49 16.19 9.83 1.39
C LEU A 49 16.96 9.34 0.14
N THR A 50 18.25 9.67 0.06
CA THR A 50 19.12 9.25 -1.04
C THR A 50 19.38 7.74 -0.99
N ILE A 51 19.52 7.19 0.22
CA ILE A 51 19.79 5.77 0.45
C ILE A 51 18.58 4.92 0.06
N SER A 52 17.39 5.26 0.54
CA SER A 52 16.14 4.58 0.18
C SER A 52 15.89 4.58 -1.33
N SER A 53 16.03 5.73 -1.99
CA SER A 53 15.90 5.84 -3.45
C SER A 53 16.93 4.97 -4.19
N SER A 54 18.17 4.92 -3.69
CA SER A 54 19.24 4.09 -4.24
C SER A 54 18.97 2.59 -4.08
N ILE A 55 18.50 2.17 -2.90
CA ILE A 55 18.11 0.78 -2.63
C ILE A 55 16.98 0.37 -3.58
N ALA A 56 15.91 1.16 -3.67
CA ALA A 56 14.78 0.86 -4.54
C ALA A 56 15.18 0.73 -6.02
N CYS A 57 15.97 1.67 -6.54
CA CYS A 57 16.48 1.62 -7.91
C CYS A 57 17.34 0.36 -8.17
N ARG A 58 18.25 0.04 -7.25
CA ARG A 58 19.13 -1.12 -7.38
C ARG A 58 18.37 -2.43 -7.26
N ALA A 59 17.40 -2.51 -6.35
CA ALA A 59 16.57 -3.69 -6.17
C ALA A 59 15.84 -4.06 -7.46
N VAL A 60 15.19 -3.09 -8.10
CA VAL A 60 14.45 -3.33 -9.35
C VAL A 60 15.37 -3.89 -10.45
N ARG A 61 16.61 -3.39 -10.52
CA ARG A 61 17.58 -3.85 -11.52
C ARG A 61 18.22 -5.20 -11.17
N LEU A 62 18.69 -5.36 -9.93
CA LEU A 62 19.61 -6.43 -9.54
C LEU A 62 18.89 -7.74 -9.19
N CYS A 63 17.65 -7.66 -8.73
CA CYS A 63 16.89 -8.86 -8.36
C CYS A 63 16.27 -9.55 -9.58
N ASN A 64 16.38 -8.99 -10.79
CA ASN A 64 15.89 -9.66 -11.99
C ASN A 64 16.97 -10.61 -12.52
N SER A 65 16.77 -11.90 -12.30
CA SER A 65 17.69 -12.95 -12.74
C SER A 65 17.65 -13.16 -14.25
N MET A 66 16.58 -12.71 -14.91
CA MET A 66 16.38 -12.84 -16.35
C MET A 66 16.66 -11.50 -17.06
N ALA A 67 17.23 -11.58 -18.27
CA ALA A 67 17.37 -10.41 -19.11
C ALA A 67 15.99 -9.79 -19.41
N ILE A 68 15.86 -8.47 -19.21
CA ILE A 68 14.64 -7.72 -19.52
C ILE A 68 14.48 -7.68 -21.05
N ASN A 69 13.84 -8.69 -21.62
CA ASN A 69 13.42 -8.69 -23.02
C ASN A 69 11.94 -8.28 -23.14
N ARG A 70 11.55 -7.28 -22.35
CA ARG A 70 10.19 -6.71 -22.35
C ARG A 70 10.31 -5.27 -22.81
N GLY A 71 9.50 -4.90 -23.80
CA GLY A 71 9.42 -3.52 -24.29
C GLY A 71 8.85 -2.57 -23.23
N PHE A 72 8.70 -1.30 -23.61
CA PHE A 72 8.08 -0.30 -22.74
C PHE A 72 6.68 -0.74 -22.29
N LYS A 73 6.43 -0.72 -20.97
CA LYS A 73 5.11 -0.90 -20.37
C LYS A 73 4.61 0.46 -19.84
N PRO A 74 3.35 0.85 -20.13
CA PRO A 74 2.77 2.06 -19.56
C PRO A 74 2.78 2.00 -18.03
N MET A 75 3.31 3.05 -17.39
CA MET A 75 3.35 3.13 -15.93
C MET A 75 2.00 3.57 -15.37
N ARG A 76 1.53 2.87 -14.33
CA ARG A 76 0.37 3.25 -13.52
C ARG A 76 0.77 4.22 -12.43
N LYS A 77 -0.15 5.12 -12.07
CA LYS A 77 0.01 6.03 -10.94
C LYS A 77 -0.11 5.24 -9.63
N PRO A 78 0.71 5.55 -8.59
CA PRO A 78 0.63 4.86 -7.31
C PRO A 78 -0.74 5.14 -6.68
N GLN A 79 -1.49 4.09 -6.36
CA GLN A 79 -2.81 4.23 -5.74
C GLN A 79 -2.75 4.23 -4.21
N GLU A 80 -1.58 3.96 -3.64
CA GLU A 80 -1.40 3.74 -2.20
C GLU A 80 -1.90 4.93 -1.35
N ASN A 81 -1.63 6.16 -1.78
CA ASN A 81 -2.09 7.36 -1.08
C ASN A 81 -3.62 7.50 -1.08
N ASP A 82 -4.27 7.19 -2.20
CA ASP A 82 -5.72 7.24 -2.32
C ASP A 82 -6.37 6.16 -1.44
N VAL A 83 -5.79 4.97 -1.43
CA VAL A 83 -6.22 3.85 -0.57
C VAL A 83 -6.06 4.22 0.91
N LYS A 84 -4.89 4.73 1.31
CA LYS A 84 -4.63 5.20 2.70
C LYS A 84 -5.62 6.29 3.12
N SER A 85 -5.87 7.27 2.26
CA SER A 85 -6.83 8.35 2.52
C SER A 85 -8.26 7.82 2.69
N ARG A 86 -8.69 6.92 1.80
CA ARG A 86 -10.03 6.30 1.88
C ARG A 86 -10.18 5.43 3.13
N ALA A 87 -9.16 4.64 3.46
CA ALA A 87 -9.14 3.82 4.67
C ALA A 87 -9.24 4.69 5.92
N GLN A 88 -8.46 5.77 6.00
CA GLN A 88 -8.51 6.70 7.13
C GLN A 88 -9.87 7.37 7.28
N LYS A 89 -10.48 7.83 6.18
CA LYS A 89 -11.83 8.41 6.20
C LYS A 89 -12.86 7.41 6.71
N ASN A 90 -12.86 6.19 6.19
CA ASN A 90 -13.76 5.13 6.65
C ASN A 90 -13.56 4.84 8.14
N ARG A 91 -12.30 4.75 8.59
CA ARG A 91 -11.95 4.56 10.00
C ARG A 91 -12.51 5.68 10.89
N THR A 92 -12.38 6.93 10.46
CA THR A 92 -12.93 8.07 11.21
C THR A 92 -14.45 8.07 11.28
N LEU A 93 -15.14 7.80 10.16
CA LEU A 93 -16.61 7.74 10.11
C LEU A 93 -17.18 6.64 11.01
N LEU A 94 -16.49 5.49 11.05
CA LEU A 94 -16.95 4.31 11.79
C LEU A 94 -16.50 4.28 13.26
N SER A 95 -15.68 5.25 13.69
CA SER A 95 -15.13 5.31 15.05
C SER A 95 -16.21 5.44 16.13
N VAL A 96 -17.30 6.17 15.87
CA VAL A 96 -18.42 6.34 16.80
C VAL A 96 -19.19 5.04 16.99
N ASN A 97 -19.43 4.29 15.92
CA ASN A 97 -20.10 2.99 16.00
C ASN A 97 -19.25 1.97 16.75
N LYS A 98 -17.93 1.95 16.52
CA LYS A 98 -17.01 1.12 17.32
C LYS A 98 -17.17 1.38 18.82
N LEU A 99 -17.22 2.66 19.23
CA LEU A 99 -17.42 3.04 20.64
C LEU A 99 -18.77 2.54 21.16
N TYR A 100 -19.83 2.64 20.35
CA TYR A 100 -21.15 2.15 20.72
C TYR A 100 -21.18 0.65 20.99
N TYR A 101 -20.50 -0.16 20.17
CA TYR A 101 -20.42 -1.62 20.35
C TYR A 101 -19.39 -2.07 21.39
N GLY A 102 -18.57 -1.16 21.93
CA GLY A 102 -17.58 -1.48 22.96
C GLY A 102 -16.51 -2.49 22.53
N CYS A 103 -16.27 -2.64 21.22
CA CYS A 103 -15.37 -3.65 20.65
C CYS A 103 -14.05 -3.05 20.17
N SER A 104 -13.04 -3.90 20.01
CA SER A 104 -11.76 -3.50 19.40
C SER A 104 -11.97 -3.07 17.94
N GLU A 105 -10.98 -2.36 17.40
CA GLU A 105 -11.09 -1.90 16.02
C GLU A 105 -11.12 -3.08 15.03
N GLU A 106 -10.28 -4.07 15.28
CA GLU A 106 -10.16 -5.27 14.47
C GLU A 106 -11.46 -6.06 14.47
N GLU A 107 -12.06 -6.29 15.63
CA GLU A 107 -13.36 -6.97 15.75
C GLU A 107 -14.49 -6.20 15.06
N TYR A 108 -14.48 -4.87 15.15
CA TYR A 108 -15.50 -4.06 14.49
C TYR A 108 -15.46 -4.24 12.97
N PHE A 109 -14.27 -4.12 12.37
CA PHE A 109 -14.12 -4.21 10.91
C PHE A 109 -14.26 -5.63 10.36
N THR A 110 -13.79 -6.64 11.10
CA THR A 110 -13.78 -8.03 10.63
C THR A 110 -15.07 -8.78 10.93
N THR A 111 -15.79 -8.40 12.00
CA THR A 111 -16.93 -9.18 12.50
C THR A 111 -18.21 -8.35 12.56
N MET A 112 -18.20 -7.21 13.26
CA MET A 112 -19.43 -6.44 13.48
C MET A 112 -19.97 -5.77 12.22
N LEU A 113 -19.10 -5.13 11.44
CA LEU A 113 -19.49 -4.43 10.23
C LEU A 113 -20.08 -5.39 9.16
N PRO A 114 -19.48 -6.56 8.86
CA PRO A 114 -20.12 -7.57 8.01
C PRO A 114 -21.42 -8.11 8.56
N TYR A 115 -21.49 -8.34 9.88
CA TYR A 115 -22.71 -8.81 10.53
C TYR A 115 -23.86 -7.81 10.37
N GLN A 116 -23.60 -6.52 10.60
CA GLN A 116 -24.58 -5.44 10.37
C GLN A 116 -25.02 -5.37 8.90
N ALA A 117 -24.08 -5.46 7.96
CA ALA A 117 -24.38 -5.45 6.53
C ALA A 117 -25.29 -6.64 6.15
N CYS A 118 -25.04 -7.82 6.73
CA CYS A 118 -25.85 -9.02 6.56
C CYS A 118 -27.28 -8.83 7.10
N LEU A 119 -27.42 -8.31 8.34
CA LEU A 119 -28.73 -8.05 8.95
C LEU A 119 -29.57 -7.06 8.14
N LEU A 120 -28.94 -6.02 7.60
CA LEU A 120 -29.62 -4.98 6.82
C LEU A 120 -29.83 -5.39 5.35
N LYS A 121 -29.35 -6.56 4.91
CA LYS A 121 -29.34 -7.01 3.50
C LYS A 121 -28.75 -5.94 2.57
N MET A 122 -27.68 -5.30 3.01
CA MET A 122 -27.02 -4.20 2.32
C MET A 122 -25.58 -4.54 1.98
N SER A 123 -25.03 -3.97 0.91
CA SER A 123 -23.61 -4.08 0.64
C SER A 123 -22.81 -3.23 1.64
N HIS A 124 -21.59 -3.63 1.96
CA HIS A 124 -20.68 -2.87 2.82
C HIS A 124 -20.53 -1.41 2.40
N SER A 125 -20.39 -1.15 1.09
CA SER A 125 -20.26 0.21 0.56
C SER A 125 -21.51 1.05 0.81
N SER A 126 -22.70 0.45 0.69
CA SER A 126 -23.97 1.13 0.96
C SER A 126 -24.20 1.38 2.46
N LEU A 127 -23.71 0.50 3.32
CA LEU A 127 -23.77 0.68 4.78
C LEU A 127 -22.87 1.84 5.21
N ILE A 128 -21.62 1.85 4.76
CA ILE A 128 -20.65 2.92 5.07
C ILE A 128 -21.14 4.28 4.57
N SER A 129 -21.87 4.35 3.46
CA SER A 129 -22.44 5.62 2.97
C SER A 129 -23.63 6.16 3.77
N LYS A 130 -24.26 5.32 4.62
CA LYS A 130 -25.42 5.69 5.44
C LYS A 130 -25.06 6.02 6.89
N ILE A 131 -23.82 5.73 7.29
CA ILE A 131 -23.22 6.06 8.58
C ILE A 131 -22.53 7.42 8.44
#